data_AF-A0A256WFS3-F1
#
_entry.id   AF-A0A256WFS3-F1
#
_cell.length_a   1.000
_cell.length_b   1.000
_cell.length_c   1.000
_cell.angle_alpha   90.00
_cell.angle_beta   90.00
_cell.angle_gamma   90.00
#
_symmetry.space_group_name_H-M   'P 1'
#
loop_
_entity.id
_entity.type
_entity.pdbx_description
1 polymer ?
#
loop_
_entity_poly.entity_id
_entity_poly.type
_entity_poly.pdbx_seq_one_letter_code
_entity_poly.pdbx_strand_id
1 'polypeptide(L)'
;MFGDNSNIINNTISNNGRGIYVNENSTPKIIGNAIVNNINAMYCSTNADVTITNTTISYSSDVGILCDAATLTITNSILWSNGALAVNSNSSADISYSLIEGGTQGNIQFIEGNIINEDPLFVNPASGDFHLSDNSPCVNVGNNDVEDLPENDLDGNQRIQGGIIDMGCYETSVISSIVQTTINEGFTIFPNPTNRIINFEFADNNIEKLIISDITGKTIIKKIDIQQNEMIDLSSFVKGIYFISVQTEEEVYTKKIIKR
;
A
#
# COMPACT_ATOMS: atom_id res chain seq x y z
N MET A 1 -9.24 -15.85 25.29
CA MET A 1 -8.25 -16.61 26.08
C MET A 1 -7.70 -17.66 25.16
N PHE A 2 -6.44 -17.54 24.75
CA PHE A 2 -5.81 -18.42 23.77
C PHE A 2 -4.73 -19.25 24.47
N GLY A 3 -4.73 -20.56 24.25
CA GLY A 3 -3.75 -21.51 24.80
C GLY A 3 -2.67 -21.89 23.77
N ASP A 4 -1.80 -22.83 24.14
CA ASP A 4 -0.62 -23.26 23.37
C ASP A 4 -0.91 -23.46 21.86
N ASN A 5 -0.06 -22.86 21.01
CA ASN A 5 -0.14 -22.88 19.54
C ASN A 5 -1.42 -22.28 18.90
N SER A 6 -2.11 -21.37 19.58
CA SER A 6 -3.25 -20.66 18.98
C SER A 6 -2.78 -19.58 18.00
N ASN A 7 -3.17 -19.67 16.73
CA ASN A 7 -2.97 -18.60 15.75
C ASN A 7 -4.25 -17.75 15.64
N ILE A 8 -4.08 -16.43 15.69
CA ILE A 8 -5.14 -15.45 15.44
C ILE A 8 -4.77 -14.78 14.12
N ILE A 9 -5.56 -15.05 13.07
CA ILE A 9 -5.21 -14.65 11.70
C ILE A 9 -6.38 -13.93 11.05
N ASN A 10 -6.11 -12.74 10.50
CA ASN A 10 -7.05 -11.95 9.69
C ASN A 10 -8.40 -11.70 10.38
N ASN A 11 -8.36 -11.22 11.62
CA ASN A 11 -9.55 -10.83 12.39
C ASN A 11 -9.55 -9.33 12.69
N THR A 12 -10.75 -8.78 12.80
CA THR A 12 -10.98 -7.46 13.39
C THR A 12 -11.44 -7.63 14.84
N ILE A 13 -10.61 -7.21 15.79
CA ILE A 13 -10.84 -7.27 17.23
C ILE A 13 -11.00 -5.84 17.74
N SER A 14 -12.25 -5.40 17.94
CA SER A 14 -12.52 -3.99 18.26
C SER A 14 -13.59 -3.77 19.32
N ASN A 15 -13.54 -2.60 19.96
CA ASN A 15 -14.54 -2.13 20.92
C ASN A 15 -14.69 -3.01 22.17
N ASN A 16 -13.60 -3.62 22.63
CA ASN A 16 -13.57 -4.45 23.84
C ASN A 16 -12.86 -3.76 25.00
N GLY A 17 -13.15 -4.19 26.23
CA GLY A 17 -12.32 -3.81 27.39
C GLY A 17 -10.89 -4.35 27.30
N ARG A 18 -10.72 -5.53 26.68
CA ARG A 18 -9.42 -6.07 26.29
C ARG A 18 -9.56 -6.80 24.96
N GLY A 19 -8.71 -6.49 23.98
CA GLY A 19 -8.72 -7.15 22.68
C GLY A 19 -8.24 -8.60 22.79
N ILE A 20 -6.97 -8.78 23.13
CA ILE A 20 -6.33 -10.10 23.24
C ILE A 20 -5.81 -10.33 24.66
N TYR A 21 -6.04 -11.54 25.18
CA TYR A 21 -5.42 -12.03 26.40
C TYR A 21 -4.68 -13.33 26.08
N VAL A 22 -3.35 -13.29 26.19
CA VAL A 22 -2.45 -14.43 26.02
C VAL A 22 -2.20 -15.05 27.38
N ASN A 23 -2.50 -16.35 27.49
CA ASN A 23 -2.30 -17.10 28.72
C ASN A 23 -0.82 -17.34 29.02
N GLU A 24 -0.57 -17.77 30.24
CA GLU A 24 0.75 -18.24 30.64
C GLU A 24 1.24 -19.41 29.78
N ASN A 25 2.56 -19.47 29.57
CA ASN A 25 3.25 -20.52 28.81
C ASN A 25 2.75 -20.73 27.37
N SER A 26 2.04 -19.76 26.79
CA SER A 26 1.48 -19.85 25.45
C SER A 26 2.38 -19.21 24.40
N THR A 27 2.40 -19.78 23.20
CA THR A 27 3.21 -19.28 22.06
C THR A 27 2.38 -18.87 20.83
N PRO A 28 1.43 -17.91 20.96
CA PRO A 28 0.52 -17.60 19.87
C PRO A 28 1.16 -16.75 18.78
N LYS A 29 0.70 -16.95 17.54
CA LYS A 29 0.99 -16.06 16.41
C LYS A 29 -0.21 -15.16 16.14
N ILE A 30 0.03 -13.86 16.02
CA ILE A 30 -0.97 -12.82 15.76
C ILE A 30 -0.63 -12.20 14.40
N ILE A 31 -1.35 -12.63 13.37
CA ILE A 31 -0.98 -12.36 11.98
C ILE A 31 -2.12 -11.62 11.27
N GLY A 32 -1.83 -10.49 10.61
CA GLY A 32 -2.82 -9.86 9.72
C GLY A 32 -4.06 -9.29 10.42
N ASN A 33 -4.03 -9.06 11.74
CA ASN A 33 -5.23 -8.63 12.47
C ASN A 33 -5.34 -7.10 12.58
N ALA A 34 -6.57 -6.61 12.68
CA ALA A 34 -6.87 -5.25 13.14
C ALA A 34 -7.33 -5.29 14.60
N ILE A 35 -6.48 -4.87 15.54
CA ILE A 35 -6.78 -4.82 16.98
C ILE A 35 -6.98 -3.35 17.36
N VAL A 36 -8.20 -2.86 17.23
CA VAL A 36 -8.48 -1.41 17.20
C VAL A 36 -9.56 -0.97 18.17
N ASN A 37 -9.50 0.25 18.69
CA ASN A 37 -10.56 0.82 19.54
C ASN A 37 -10.88 -0.03 20.79
N ASN A 38 -9.87 -0.65 21.40
CA ASN A 38 -10.03 -1.41 22.66
C ASN A 38 -9.61 -0.53 23.85
N ILE A 39 -10.02 -0.85 25.09
CA ILE A 39 -9.44 -0.14 26.24
C ILE A 39 -7.97 -0.57 26.40
N ASN A 40 -7.74 -1.88 26.41
CA ASN A 40 -6.41 -2.50 26.34
C ASN A 40 -6.33 -3.34 25.07
N ALA A 41 -5.34 -3.14 24.20
CA ALA A 41 -5.25 -3.94 22.98
C ALA A 41 -4.84 -5.37 23.28
N MET A 42 -3.74 -5.56 24.01
CA MET A 42 -3.23 -6.89 24.33
C MET A 42 -2.59 -7.00 25.71
N TYR A 43 -2.80 -8.15 26.36
CA TYR A 43 -2.08 -8.58 27.56
C TYR A 43 -1.36 -9.90 27.33
N CYS A 44 -0.09 -9.96 27.70
CA CYS A 44 0.76 -11.15 27.65
C CYS A 44 1.18 -11.56 29.07
N SER A 45 0.71 -12.75 29.48
CA SER A 45 0.98 -13.33 30.80
C SER A 45 2.34 -14.03 30.83
N THR A 46 2.75 -14.46 32.03
CA THR A 46 4.05 -15.08 32.32
C THR A 46 4.42 -16.24 31.40
N ASN A 47 5.66 -16.25 30.93
CA ASN A 47 6.25 -17.20 29.98
C ASN A 47 5.51 -17.28 28.64
N ALA A 48 4.68 -16.30 28.28
CA ALA A 48 4.17 -16.22 26.93
C ALA A 48 5.28 -15.78 25.96
N ASP A 49 5.27 -16.36 24.76
CA ASP A 49 6.18 -16.00 23.66
C ASP A 49 5.36 -15.68 22.41
N VAL A 50 5.16 -14.39 22.12
CA VAL A 50 4.17 -13.94 21.15
C VAL A 50 4.84 -13.36 19.91
N THR A 51 4.48 -13.89 18.75
CA THR A 51 4.87 -13.32 17.46
C THR A 51 3.72 -12.50 16.89
N ILE A 52 3.99 -11.24 16.52
CA ILE A 52 3.05 -10.33 15.87
C ILE A 52 3.59 -9.98 14.49
N THR A 53 2.83 -10.31 13.45
CA THR A 53 3.22 -10.09 12.05
C THR A 53 2.09 -9.37 11.32
N ASN A 54 2.42 -8.33 10.55
CA ASN A 54 1.46 -7.64 9.67
C ASN A 54 0.14 -7.24 10.39
N THR A 55 0.23 -6.82 11.64
CA THR A 55 -0.95 -6.51 12.47
C THR A 55 -1.00 -5.01 12.73
N THR A 56 -2.20 -4.44 12.68
CA THR A 56 -2.45 -3.05 13.09
C THR A 56 -3.07 -3.06 14.48
N ILE A 57 -2.38 -2.46 15.45
CA ILE A 57 -2.87 -2.23 16.81
C ILE A 57 -3.04 -0.72 16.96
N SER A 58 -4.25 -0.24 17.16
CA SER A 58 -4.47 1.21 17.16
C SER A 58 -5.66 1.69 17.99
N TYR A 59 -5.63 2.95 18.42
CA TYR A 59 -6.70 3.59 19.20
C TYR A 59 -7.06 2.82 20.48
N SER A 60 -6.06 2.26 21.14
CA SER A 60 -6.26 1.65 22.46
C SER A 60 -6.18 2.69 23.58
N SER A 61 -7.26 2.90 24.32
CA SER A 61 -7.43 4.08 25.18
C SER A 61 -6.61 4.08 26.48
N ASP A 62 -6.08 2.93 26.92
CA ASP A 62 -5.30 2.80 28.16
C ASP A 62 -3.90 2.23 27.91
N VAL A 63 -3.81 0.98 27.45
CA VAL A 63 -2.52 0.32 27.12
C VAL A 63 -2.61 -0.33 25.75
N GLY A 64 -1.59 -0.12 24.91
CA GLY A 64 -1.46 -0.83 23.64
C GLY A 64 -1.17 -2.31 23.90
N ILE A 65 0.03 -2.59 24.41
CA ILE A 65 0.42 -3.95 24.78
C ILE A 65 1.07 -3.93 26.16
N LEU A 66 0.65 -4.84 27.03
CA LEU A 66 1.25 -5.09 28.35
C LEU A 66 1.85 -6.49 28.41
N CYS A 67 3.13 -6.60 28.74
CA CYS A 67 3.86 -7.86 28.87
C CYS A 67 4.41 -8.05 30.29
N ASP A 68 3.96 -9.10 30.98
CA ASP A 68 4.41 -9.47 32.32
C ASP A 68 5.15 -10.81 32.31
N ALA A 69 6.48 -10.74 32.41
CA ALA A 69 7.38 -11.89 32.25
C ALA A 69 7.16 -12.65 30.93
N ALA A 70 7.04 -11.93 29.81
CA ALA A 70 6.72 -12.46 28.49
C ALA A 70 7.64 -11.90 27.39
N THR A 71 7.78 -12.63 26.29
CA THR A 71 8.56 -12.19 25.13
C THR A 71 7.64 -11.82 23.96
N LEU A 72 8.00 -10.75 23.25
CA LEU A 72 7.35 -10.33 22.00
C LEU A 72 8.37 -10.30 20.86
N THR A 73 7.93 -10.73 19.69
CA THR A 73 8.58 -10.40 18.41
C THR A 73 7.56 -9.72 17.51
N ILE A 74 7.85 -8.49 17.07
CA ILE A 74 6.93 -7.67 16.27
C ILE A 74 7.58 -7.32 14.93
N THR A 75 6.92 -7.69 13.84
CA THR A 75 7.41 -7.45 12.48
C THR A 75 6.31 -6.95 11.54
N ASN A 76 6.64 -6.06 10.59
CA ASN A 76 5.71 -5.51 9.59
C ASN A 76 4.42 -4.93 10.17
N SER A 77 4.44 -4.45 11.41
CA SER A 77 3.22 -4.11 12.15
C SER A 77 3.12 -2.62 12.42
N ILE A 78 1.90 -2.14 12.69
CA ILE A 78 1.64 -0.76 13.06
C ILE A 78 1.10 -0.72 14.48
N LEU A 79 1.81 -0.08 15.40
CA LEU A 79 1.34 0.25 16.75
C LEU A 79 1.24 1.78 16.85
N TRP A 80 0.03 2.32 16.72
CA TRP A 80 -0.18 3.76 16.63
C TRP A 80 -1.42 4.24 17.39
N SER A 81 -1.40 5.45 17.95
CA SER A 81 -2.49 6.02 18.75
C SER A 81 -2.95 5.09 19.88
N ASN A 82 -2.00 4.46 20.56
CA ASN A 82 -2.29 3.61 21.71
C ASN A 82 -1.75 4.24 22.99
N GLY A 83 -2.16 3.70 24.13
CA GLY A 83 -1.34 3.76 25.32
C GLY A 83 0.03 3.08 25.15
N ALA A 84 0.74 2.89 26.24
CA ALA A 84 2.11 2.36 26.19
C ALA A 84 2.22 0.95 25.56
N LEU A 85 3.37 0.69 24.92
CA LEU A 85 3.94 -0.65 24.85
C LEU A 85 4.75 -0.87 26.15
N ALA A 86 4.12 -1.52 27.11
CA ALA A 86 4.64 -1.72 28.46
C ALA A 86 5.27 -3.12 28.60
N VAL A 87 6.60 -3.18 28.54
CA VAL A 87 7.40 -4.40 28.69
C VAL A 87 7.96 -4.45 30.11
N ASN A 88 7.21 -5.06 31.04
CA ASN A 88 7.56 -5.07 32.46
C ASN A 88 8.78 -5.96 32.78
N SER A 89 9.15 -6.05 34.06
CA SER A 89 10.30 -6.85 34.49
C SER A 89 10.20 -8.31 34.02
N ASN A 90 11.35 -8.85 33.59
CA ASN A 90 11.48 -10.18 32.97
C ASN A 90 10.76 -10.36 31.63
N SER A 91 10.30 -9.27 31.01
CA SER A 91 9.79 -9.27 29.63
C SER A 91 10.81 -8.68 28.66
N SER A 92 10.67 -8.99 27.38
CA SER A 92 11.42 -8.33 26.30
C SER A 92 10.58 -8.21 25.04
N ALA A 93 10.87 -7.22 24.20
CA ALA A 93 10.29 -7.11 22.86
C ALA A 93 11.36 -6.80 21.82
N ASP A 94 11.38 -7.59 20.76
CA ASP A 94 12.21 -7.38 19.58
C ASP A 94 11.31 -6.87 18.45
N ILE A 95 11.66 -5.73 17.86
CA ILE A 95 10.81 -5.03 16.89
C ILE A 95 11.60 -4.76 15.61
N SER A 96 11.05 -5.14 14.46
CA SER A 96 11.63 -4.91 13.14
C SER A 96 10.57 -4.50 12.12
N TYR A 97 10.94 -3.71 11.10
CA TYR A 97 10.06 -3.30 10.00
C TYR A 97 8.66 -2.86 10.46
N SER A 98 8.56 -2.14 11.58
CA SER A 98 7.27 -1.79 12.17
C SER A 98 7.19 -0.29 12.45
N LEU A 99 5.99 0.26 12.33
CA LEU A 99 5.70 1.63 12.74
C LEU A 99 5.24 1.66 14.20
N ILE A 100 5.95 2.41 15.03
CA ILE A 100 5.70 2.51 16.47
C ILE A 100 5.57 3.98 16.87
N GLU A 101 4.39 4.35 17.36
CA GLU A 101 4.24 5.55 18.20
C GLU A 101 4.99 5.30 19.51
N GLY A 102 5.72 6.30 20.01
CA GLY A 102 6.52 6.19 21.22
C GLY A 102 5.72 5.83 22.49
N GLY A 103 6.23 6.19 23.66
CA GLY A 103 5.62 5.72 24.91
C GLY A 103 5.89 4.23 25.17
N THR A 104 7.00 3.74 24.65
CA THR A 104 7.57 2.43 24.96
C THR A 104 8.21 2.44 26.35
N GLN A 105 8.05 1.36 27.11
CA GLN A 105 8.62 1.22 28.46
C GLN A 105 9.25 -0.17 28.60
N GLY A 106 10.44 -0.23 29.20
CA GLY A 106 11.10 -1.50 29.53
C GLY A 106 12.14 -1.96 28.50
N ASN A 107 12.36 -3.27 28.45
CA ASN A 107 13.41 -3.88 27.62
C ASN A 107 12.93 -4.11 26.19
N ILE A 108 13.15 -3.12 25.33
CA ILE A 108 12.73 -3.15 23.93
C ILE A 108 13.95 -2.96 23.04
N GLN A 109 14.15 -3.87 22.08
CA GLN A 109 15.17 -3.78 21.06
C GLN A 109 14.53 -3.42 19.72
N PHE A 110 14.89 -2.26 19.19
CA PHE A 110 14.57 -1.91 17.80
C PHE A 110 15.70 -2.42 16.92
N ILE A 111 15.41 -3.40 16.07
CA ILE A 111 16.42 -4.07 15.22
C ILE A 111 16.66 -3.24 13.96
N GLU A 112 15.86 -3.43 12.91
CA GLU A 112 16.01 -2.73 11.63
C GLU A 112 14.66 -2.40 11.00
N GLY A 113 14.65 -1.49 10.02
CA GLY A 113 13.47 -1.16 9.21
C GLY A 113 12.34 -0.44 9.96
N ASN A 114 12.50 -0.10 11.24
CA ASN A 114 11.43 0.52 12.03
C ASN A 114 11.22 2.00 11.69
N ILE A 115 9.96 2.42 11.77
CA ILE A 115 9.53 3.81 11.63
C ILE A 115 9.03 4.26 13.00
N ILE A 116 9.60 5.34 13.54
CA ILE A 116 9.36 5.76 14.91
C ILE A 116 8.72 7.15 14.93
N ASN A 117 7.56 7.27 15.57
CA ASN A 117 6.83 8.54 15.75
C ASN A 117 6.42 9.25 14.44
N GLU A 118 6.15 8.52 13.37
CA GLU A 118 5.55 9.07 12.14
C GLU A 118 4.09 8.65 12.03
N ASP A 119 3.23 9.54 11.54
CA ASP A 119 1.81 9.25 11.37
C ASP A 119 1.62 8.19 10.26
N PRO A 120 0.95 7.05 10.52
CA PRO A 120 0.64 6.06 9.49
C PRO A 120 -0.32 6.57 8.41
N LEU A 121 -0.92 7.75 8.58
CA LEU A 121 -1.85 8.38 7.64
C LEU A 121 -3.02 7.46 7.26
N PHE A 122 -3.71 6.95 8.29
CA PHE A 122 -4.94 6.18 8.12
C PHE A 122 -6.04 7.02 7.44
N VAL A 123 -6.81 6.43 6.52
CA VAL A 123 -7.81 7.13 5.70
C VAL A 123 -8.93 7.74 6.54
N ASN A 124 -9.57 6.97 7.42
CA ASN A 124 -10.62 7.46 8.30
C ASN A 124 -10.75 6.61 9.58
N PRO A 125 -9.76 6.69 10.50
CA PRO A 125 -9.75 5.85 11.69
C PRO A 125 -10.94 6.11 12.62
N ALA A 126 -11.50 7.33 12.59
CA ALA A 126 -12.71 7.68 13.36
C ALA A 126 -13.96 6.90 12.92
N SER A 127 -14.03 6.45 11.67
CA SER A 127 -15.07 5.54 11.18
C SER A 127 -14.64 4.07 11.18
N GLY A 128 -13.46 3.75 11.74
CA GLY A 128 -12.90 2.40 11.74
C GLY A 128 -12.19 2.01 10.45
N ASP A 129 -11.88 2.97 9.57
CA ASP A 129 -11.12 2.74 8.35
C ASP A 129 -9.63 2.97 8.60
N PHE A 130 -8.91 1.85 8.73
CA PHE A 130 -7.48 1.78 9.02
C PHE A 130 -6.65 1.47 7.77
N HIS A 131 -7.22 1.61 6.57
CA HIS A 131 -6.42 1.63 5.35
C HIS A 131 -5.43 2.79 5.39
N LEU A 132 -4.27 2.58 4.80
CA LEU A 132 -3.26 3.61 4.65
C LEU A 132 -3.63 4.49 3.44
N SER A 133 -3.36 5.79 3.54
CA SER A 133 -3.34 6.64 2.35
C SER A 133 -2.09 6.39 1.50
N ASP A 134 -2.15 6.74 0.21
CA ASP A 134 -1.04 6.53 -0.76
C ASP A 134 0.31 7.14 -0.35
N ASN A 135 0.31 8.17 0.50
CA ASN A 135 1.52 8.86 0.96
C ASN A 135 1.98 8.40 2.35
N SER A 136 1.38 7.34 2.90
CA SER A 136 1.74 6.80 4.20
C SER A 136 3.22 6.35 4.22
N PRO A 137 3.94 6.61 5.32
CA PRO A 137 5.30 6.11 5.47
C PRO A 137 5.36 4.57 5.57
N CYS A 138 4.22 3.90 5.80
CA CYS A 138 4.10 2.44 5.92
C CYS A 138 3.95 1.72 4.58
N VAL A 139 3.83 2.44 3.47
CA VAL A 139 3.60 1.87 2.15
C VAL A 139 4.92 1.40 1.51
N ASN A 140 4.95 0.16 1.02
CA ASN A 140 6.06 -0.48 0.31
C ASN A 140 7.41 -0.41 1.05
N VAL A 141 7.41 -0.63 2.36
CA VAL A 141 8.61 -0.54 3.23
C VAL A 141 8.77 -1.74 4.18
N GLY A 142 7.85 -2.70 4.16
CA GLY A 142 7.93 -3.90 5.00
C GLY A 142 8.95 -4.93 4.49
N ASN A 143 9.14 -5.98 5.28
CA ASN A 143 9.98 -7.12 4.95
C ASN A 143 9.16 -8.26 4.32
N ASN A 144 9.51 -8.67 3.10
CA ASN A 144 8.85 -9.77 2.41
C ASN A 144 9.29 -11.16 2.91
N ASP A 145 10.43 -11.27 3.59
CA ASP A 145 11.06 -12.55 3.96
C ASP A 145 10.74 -12.97 5.41
N VAL A 146 9.51 -12.70 5.87
CA VAL A 146 9.05 -13.07 7.22
C VAL A 146 8.45 -14.48 7.21
N GLU A 147 8.77 -15.29 8.22
CA GLU A 147 8.39 -16.72 8.31
C GLU A 147 6.88 -16.97 8.19
N ASP A 148 6.05 -16.08 8.73
CA ASP A 148 4.58 -16.20 8.75
C ASP A 148 3.88 -15.10 7.95
N LEU A 149 4.42 -14.75 6.78
CA LEU A 149 3.77 -13.81 5.88
C LEU A 149 2.41 -14.38 5.42
N PRO A 150 1.27 -13.69 5.67
CA PRO A 150 -0.02 -14.17 5.19
C PRO A 150 -0.09 -14.03 3.66
N GLU A 151 -0.85 -14.90 2.97
CA GLU A 151 -1.04 -14.79 1.52
C GLU A 151 -1.82 -13.53 1.14
N ASN A 152 -2.85 -13.21 1.95
CA ASN A 152 -3.74 -12.08 1.72
C ASN A 152 -3.79 -11.15 2.95
N ASP A 153 -4.08 -9.87 2.69
CA ASP A 153 -4.40 -8.87 3.70
C ASP A 153 -5.79 -9.10 4.30
N LEU A 154 -6.20 -8.19 5.20
CA LEU A 154 -7.47 -8.30 5.90
C LEU A 154 -8.69 -8.08 4.99
N ASP A 155 -8.52 -7.41 3.85
CA ASP A 155 -9.55 -7.23 2.81
C ASP A 155 -9.58 -8.40 1.80
N GLY A 156 -8.62 -9.31 1.88
CA GLY A 156 -8.48 -10.47 1.00
C GLY A 156 -7.65 -10.21 -0.26
N ASN A 157 -6.97 -9.06 -0.36
CA ASN A 157 -6.03 -8.77 -1.44
C ASN A 157 -4.69 -9.46 -1.18
N GLN A 158 -3.93 -9.79 -2.22
CA GLN A 158 -2.59 -10.36 -2.05
C GLN A 158 -1.70 -9.41 -1.23
N ARG A 159 -0.91 -9.93 -0.26
CA ARG A 159 -0.02 -9.10 0.58
C ARG A 159 1.08 -8.40 -0.23
N ILE A 160 1.81 -9.13 -1.06
CA ILE A 160 2.88 -8.49 -1.84
C ILE A 160 2.27 -7.94 -3.11
N GLN A 161 1.92 -6.65 -3.11
CA GLN A 161 1.55 -5.88 -4.29
C GLN A 161 2.71 -4.95 -4.66
N GLY A 162 2.98 -4.74 -5.96
CA GLY A 162 4.04 -3.80 -6.38
C GLY A 162 5.49 -4.22 -6.05
N GLY A 163 5.69 -5.28 -5.27
CA GLY A 163 6.98 -5.93 -5.00
C GLY A 163 7.46 -5.79 -3.55
N ILE A 164 6.94 -4.86 -2.76
CA ILE A 164 7.26 -4.71 -1.34
C ILE A 164 5.95 -4.59 -0.55
N ILE A 165 5.85 -5.34 0.55
CA ILE A 165 4.68 -5.34 1.41
C ILE A 165 4.52 -4.02 2.19
N ASP A 166 3.28 -3.62 2.45
CA ASP A 166 2.97 -2.56 3.39
C ASP A 166 3.07 -3.06 4.85
N MET A 167 3.41 -2.15 5.76
CA MET A 167 3.27 -2.44 7.20
C MET A 167 1.78 -2.40 7.61
N GLY A 168 1.40 -3.25 8.55
CA GLY A 168 0.03 -3.32 9.09
C GLY A 168 -0.83 -4.40 8.43
N CYS A 169 -2.14 -4.38 8.72
CA CYS A 169 -3.08 -5.43 8.33
C CYS A 169 -3.69 -5.30 6.93
N TYR A 170 -3.59 -4.13 6.30
CA TYR A 170 -4.09 -3.86 4.95
C TYR A 170 -2.93 -3.54 4.01
N GLU A 171 -3.06 -3.92 2.74
CA GLU A 171 -2.23 -3.37 1.67
C GLU A 171 -2.91 -2.17 1.04
N THR A 172 -2.12 -1.16 0.67
CA THR A 172 -2.57 -0.17 -0.28
C THR A 172 -2.74 -0.82 -1.64
N SER A 173 -3.86 -0.52 -2.28
CA SER A 173 -4.02 -0.88 -3.68
C SER A 173 -2.93 -0.18 -4.45
N VAL A 174 -2.00 -0.96 -5.00
CA VAL A 174 -1.08 -0.42 -5.97
C VAL A 174 -1.95 -0.12 -7.18
N ILE A 175 -2.40 1.12 -7.33
CA ILE A 175 -2.68 1.65 -8.66
C ILE A 175 -1.33 1.55 -9.32
N SER A 176 -1.10 0.43 -9.99
CA SER A 176 0.01 0.34 -10.89
C SER A 176 -0.23 1.49 -11.83
N SER A 177 0.60 2.53 -11.75
CA SER A 177 0.72 3.48 -12.82
C SER A 177 1.41 2.81 -14.01
N ILE A 178 1.23 1.51 -14.22
CA ILE A 178 0.83 1.08 -15.54
C ILE A 178 -0.55 1.70 -15.71
N VAL A 179 -0.59 2.91 -16.29
CA VAL A 179 -1.58 3.10 -17.36
C VAL A 179 -1.34 1.89 -18.25
N GLN A 180 -2.05 0.81 -17.97
CA GLN A 180 -2.35 -0.17 -18.99
C GLN A 180 -3.17 0.74 -19.87
N THR A 181 -2.46 1.35 -20.82
CA THR A 181 -3.06 1.67 -22.08
C THR A 181 -3.46 0.28 -22.51
N THR A 182 -4.64 -0.16 -22.06
CA THR A 182 -5.37 -1.21 -22.71
C THR A 182 -5.20 -0.80 -24.15
N ILE A 183 -4.49 -1.60 -24.92
CA ILE A 183 -4.41 -1.41 -26.36
C ILE A 183 -5.79 -1.83 -26.87
N ASN A 184 -6.84 -1.22 -26.32
CA ASN A 184 -8.15 -1.13 -26.89
C ASN A 184 -7.99 -0.12 -28.00
N GLU A 185 -8.35 -0.58 -29.19
CA GLU A 185 -8.12 0.06 -30.47
C GLU A 185 -9.01 1.32 -30.63
N GLY A 186 -8.91 2.31 -29.74
CA GLY A 186 -9.71 3.53 -29.82
C GLY A 186 -9.42 4.35 -31.07
N PHE A 187 -8.23 4.21 -31.66
CA PHE A 187 -7.87 4.84 -32.93
C PHE A 187 -6.71 4.14 -33.65
N THR A 188 -6.66 4.21 -34.98
CA THR A 188 -5.54 3.74 -35.82
C THR A 188 -4.74 4.92 -36.36
N ILE A 189 -3.43 4.68 -36.59
CA ILE A 189 -2.52 5.68 -37.19
C ILE A 189 -1.77 5.00 -38.30
N PHE A 190 -1.82 5.59 -39.49
CA PHE A 190 -1.06 5.07 -40.62
C PHE A 190 -0.64 6.16 -41.62
N PRO A 191 0.51 5.97 -42.29
CA PRO A 191 1.50 4.91 -42.05
C PRO A 191 2.31 5.16 -40.77
N ASN A 192 2.69 4.10 -40.08
CA ASN A 192 3.67 4.14 -38.99
C ASN A 192 4.63 2.96 -39.16
N PRO A 193 5.93 3.16 -39.45
CA PRO A 193 6.65 4.44 -39.53
C PRO A 193 6.23 5.37 -40.69
N THR A 194 6.47 6.67 -40.54
CA THR A 194 6.16 7.70 -41.55
C THR A 194 7.38 8.54 -41.92
N ASN A 195 7.40 9.08 -43.14
CA ASN A 195 8.38 10.08 -43.59
C ASN A 195 7.82 11.50 -43.59
N ARG A 196 6.49 11.69 -43.49
CA ARG A 196 5.89 13.01 -43.63
C ARG A 196 4.49 13.10 -43.01
N ILE A 197 3.50 12.48 -43.61
CA ILE A 197 2.09 12.63 -43.22
C ILE A 197 1.62 11.37 -42.49
N ILE A 198 0.76 11.56 -41.49
CA ILE A 198 0.00 10.48 -40.85
C ILE A 198 -1.50 10.81 -40.88
N ASN A 199 -2.31 9.76 -41.02
CA ASN A 199 -3.76 9.79 -40.94
C ASN A 199 -4.20 9.15 -39.63
N PHE A 200 -5.39 9.55 -39.16
CA PHE A 200 -6.04 9.00 -37.98
C PHE A 200 -7.45 8.53 -38.33
N GLU A 201 -7.78 7.31 -37.90
CA GLU A 201 -9.16 6.84 -37.87
C GLU A 201 -9.51 6.55 -36.42
N PHE A 202 -10.60 7.15 -35.95
CA PHE A 202 -11.07 7.01 -34.57
C PHE A 202 -12.33 6.15 -34.56
N ALA A 203 -12.44 5.28 -33.56
CA ALA A 203 -13.67 4.52 -33.32
C ALA A 203 -14.77 5.41 -32.71
N ASP A 204 -14.38 6.42 -31.93
CA ASP A 204 -15.25 7.39 -31.29
C ASP A 204 -15.23 8.73 -32.06
N ASN A 205 -16.37 9.43 -32.08
CA ASN A 205 -16.55 10.72 -32.73
C ASN A 205 -16.38 11.91 -31.76
N ASN A 206 -16.29 11.68 -30.44
CA ASN A 206 -16.23 12.73 -29.42
C ASN A 206 -14.79 12.98 -28.90
N ILE A 207 -13.92 13.49 -29.77
CA ILE A 207 -12.53 13.80 -29.43
C ILE A 207 -12.42 15.25 -28.96
N GLU A 208 -12.03 15.44 -27.69
CA GLU A 208 -11.80 16.78 -27.15
C GLU A 208 -10.46 17.35 -27.62
N LYS A 209 -9.43 16.51 -27.67
CA LYS A 209 -8.05 16.99 -27.80
C LYS A 209 -7.07 15.95 -28.31
N LEU A 210 -6.09 16.40 -29.08
CA LEU A 210 -4.92 15.63 -29.52
C LEU A 210 -3.64 16.36 -29.18
N ILE A 211 -2.68 15.61 -28.66
CA ILE A 211 -1.35 16.08 -28.28
C ILE A 211 -0.33 15.20 -28.96
N ILE A 212 0.68 15.80 -29.61
CA ILE A 212 1.89 15.09 -30.03
C ILE A 212 3.04 15.58 -29.17
N SER A 213 3.78 14.67 -28.54
CA SER A 213 4.96 14.93 -27.72
C SER A 213 6.19 14.16 -28.21
N ASP A 214 7.38 14.68 -27.91
CA ASP A 214 8.63 13.93 -28.10
C ASP A 214 8.89 12.93 -26.95
N ILE A 215 10.02 12.22 -27.03
CA ILE A 215 10.45 11.26 -26.01
C ILE A 215 10.71 11.87 -24.62
N THR A 216 10.85 13.19 -24.53
CA THR A 216 11.05 13.90 -23.24
C THR A 216 9.73 14.33 -22.62
N GLY A 217 8.60 14.08 -23.30
CA GLY A 217 7.27 14.54 -22.90
C GLY A 217 6.96 15.98 -23.32
N LYS A 218 7.87 16.66 -24.03
CA LYS A 218 7.61 18.02 -24.51
C LYS A 218 6.54 17.98 -25.60
N THR A 219 5.48 18.75 -25.39
CA THR A 219 4.41 18.93 -26.37
C THR A 219 4.92 19.70 -27.59
N ILE A 220 4.70 19.14 -28.78
CA ILE A 220 5.04 19.74 -30.08
C ILE A 220 3.78 20.28 -30.76
N ILE A 221 2.70 19.50 -30.76
CA ILE A 221 1.41 19.89 -31.29
C ILE A 221 0.35 19.66 -30.22
N LYS A 222 -0.57 20.63 -30.11
CA LYS A 222 -1.82 20.49 -29.37
C LYS A 222 -2.94 21.00 -30.27
N LYS A 223 -3.96 20.16 -30.50
CA LYS A 223 -5.17 20.50 -31.25
C LYS A 223 -6.41 20.24 -30.40
N ILE A 224 -7.41 21.07 -30.59
CA ILE A 224 -8.77 21.00 -30.03
C ILE A 224 -9.69 21.07 -31.27
N ASP A 225 -10.82 20.36 -31.26
CA ASP A 225 -11.80 20.25 -32.37
C ASP A 225 -11.29 19.51 -33.63
N ILE A 226 -11.09 18.19 -33.53
CA ILE A 226 -10.50 17.35 -34.58
C ILE A 226 -11.59 16.68 -35.40
N GLN A 227 -11.42 16.65 -36.71
CA GLN A 227 -12.36 15.98 -37.61
C GLN A 227 -11.96 14.53 -37.89
N GLN A 228 -12.93 13.68 -38.19
CA GLN A 228 -12.67 12.33 -38.65
C GLN A 228 -11.85 12.36 -39.95
N ASN A 229 -10.80 11.53 -40.04
CA ASN A 229 -9.84 11.47 -41.15
C ASN A 229 -8.90 12.69 -41.30
N GLU A 230 -8.64 13.44 -40.23
CA GLU A 230 -7.68 14.54 -40.28
C GLU A 230 -6.25 14.05 -40.56
N MET A 231 -5.51 14.82 -41.36
CA MET A 231 -4.11 14.56 -41.68
C MET A 231 -3.19 15.45 -40.85
N ILE A 232 -2.11 14.89 -40.30
CA ILE A 232 -1.05 15.65 -39.64
C ILE A 232 0.24 15.54 -40.45
N ASP A 233 0.79 16.69 -40.84
CA ASP A 233 2.08 16.80 -41.52
C ASP A 233 3.20 16.95 -40.46
N LEU A 234 4.08 15.96 -40.42
CA LEU A 234 5.28 15.88 -39.58
C LEU A 234 6.56 16.24 -40.35
N SER A 235 6.48 16.91 -41.50
CA SER A 235 7.65 17.34 -42.28
C SER A 235 8.63 18.22 -41.49
N SER A 236 8.11 19.04 -40.58
CA SER A 236 8.92 19.90 -39.70
C SER A 236 9.53 19.17 -38.50
N PHE A 237 9.16 17.89 -38.29
CA PHE A 237 9.64 17.11 -37.15
C PHE A 237 11.00 16.49 -37.48
N VAL A 238 11.87 16.46 -36.47
CA VAL A 238 13.14 15.74 -36.56
C VAL A 238 12.86 14.23 -36.64
N LYS A 239 13.77 13.46 -37.22
CA LYS A 239 13.68 11.99 -37.21
C LYS A 239 13.76 11.49 -35.77
N GLY A 240 12.84 10.62 -35.37
CA GLY A 240 12.76 10.19 -33.99
C GLY A 240 11.45 9.50 -33.63
N ILE A 241 11.32 9.23 -32.33
CA ILE A 241 10.12 8.65 -31.73
C ILE A 241 9.28 9.78 -31.17
N TYR A 242 7.98 9.70 -31.41
CA TYR A 242 6.97 10.61 -30.88
C TYR A 242 5.84 9.82 -30.26
N PHE A 243 5.14 10.43 -29.31
CA PHE A 243 3.91 9.90 -28.76
C PHE A 243 2.76 10.82 -29.16
N ILE A 244 1.65 10.22 -29.56
CA ILE A 244 0.41 10.94 -29.76
C ILE A 244 -0.62 10.47 -28.75
N SER A 245 -1.23 11.41 -28.06
CA SER A 245 -2.28 11.19 -27.08
C SER A 245 -3.56 11.85 -27.56
N VAL A 246 -4.66 11.11 -27.54
CA VAL A 246 -6.00 11.51 -27.94
C VAL A 246 -6.88 11.40 -26.71
N GLN A 247 -7.55 12.48 -26.34
CA GLN A 247 -8.42 12.57 -25.18
C GLN A 247 -9.87 12.72 -25.64
N THR A 248 -10.73 11.83 -25.15
CA THR A 248 -12.20 11.94 -25.21
C THR A 248 -12.72 12.41 -23.85
N GLU A 249 -14.04 12.56 -23.70
CA GLU A 249 -14.66 12.91 -22.42
C GLU A 249 -14.38 11.87 -21.32
N GLU A 250 -14.23 10.59 -21.69
CA GLU A 250 -14.11 9.48 -20.75
C GLU A 250 -12.68 8.89 -20.67
N GLU A 251 -11.92 8.90 -21.76
CA GLU A 251 -10.67 8.15 -21.87
C GLU A 251 -9.53 8.94 -22.55
N VAL A 252 -8.28 8.52 -22.30
CA VAL A 252 -7.08 9.01 -23.00
C VAL A 252 -6.35 7.85 -23.66
N TYR A 253 -6.28 7.86 -24.99
CA TYR A 253 -5.55 6.88 -25.79
C TYR A 253 -4.18 7.41 -26.19
N THR A 254 -3.13 6.59 -26.10
CA THR A 254 -1.77 6.99 -26.55
C THR A 254 -1.15 5.97 -27.51
N LYS A 255 -0.52 6.45 -28.59
CA LYS A 255 0.22 5.62 -29.54
C LYS A 255 1.60 6.19 -29.88
N LYS A 256 2.56 5.29 -30.08
CA LYS A 256 3.92 5.61 -30.53
C LYS A 256 3.96 5.80 -32.05
N ILE A 257 4.58 6.88 -32.52
CA ILE A 257 4.86 7.16 -33.93
C ILE A 257 6.38 7.17 -34.16
N ILE A 258 6.82 6.59 -35.27
CA ILE A 258 8.22 6.61 -35.70
C ILE A 258 8.35 7.48 -36.95
N LYS A 259 9.05 8.62 -36.84
CA LYS A 259 9.39 9.51 -37.96
C LYS A 259 10.78 9.14 -38.49
N ARG A 260 10.84 8.78 -39.78
CA ARG A 260 12.07 8.44 -40.51
C ARG A 260 12.59 9.57 -41.39
#